data_AF-A0A7W1P252-F1
#
_entry.id   AF-A0A7W1P252-F1
#
_cell.length_a   1.000
_cell.length_b   1.000
_cell.length_c   1.000
_cell.angle_alpha   90.00
_cell.angle_beta   90.00
_cell.angle_gamma   90.00
#
_symmetry.space_group_name_H-M   'P 1'
#
loop_
_entity.id
_entity.type
_entity.pdbx_description
1 polymer ?
#
loop_
_entity_poly.entity_id
_entity_poly.type
_entity_poly.pdbx_seq_one_letter_code
_entity_poly.pdbx_strand_id
1 'polypeptide(L)'
;MSYQVFARKYRPQTFDELVGQAHVTRTLKNAVEQNRLAHAYLFVGPRGIGKTSTARILAKALNCIHGPTVSPCGVCDSCKEIAGGNSLDVLEIDGASNNGVEQVRELRDNVRYAPSKGHFKIYIIDEVHMLTSAAFNALLKTLEEPPAHVKFIFATTEPQKVLPTILSRCQRFDLHRIPANLIADHLQYIARNEKVTLEPAAAHAIAKGADGGLRDAESMLDQLVAFCGERIAEEDVLSVFGFTSEQMVASFTDSILRGATAEALNLLHKEAENGKDMMKLMSDLIAYLRDLLVFKVKPDAVAEDLNPELQQALVSQAGAIETDRLLELIDQFASAEGRMKWAPNKRLHFEVAVIKAIQTLEQVTLNEVIENLSALRDGKAPQTLPGKTVMTPVSPAAARVNEPIHAPGASQKPLSKAPAARAIEKAIAHETTAAPSASTGGSDPAWPPIDAEALWQKAVDQIRARRPFIKGWIDSAKVLGQEGRSFLLGFPAEQKTAMDSIATPRNREFLESLLKEISGRDWTLKFSLKEGLKVEAPKHDEERPSDGAPAKADKKNEAAMAFKDDPLIREALEIFKGEIKP
;
A
#
# COMPACT_ATOMS: atom_id res chain seq x y z
N MET A 1 -29.84 -22.92 -2.53
CA MET A 1 -29.17 -21.85 -3.31
C MET A 1 -27.79 -21.65 -2.75
N SER A 2 -26.75 -21.61 -3.58
CA SER A 2 -25.39 -21.29 -3.12
C SER A 2 -25.37 -19.86 -2.58
N TYR A 3 -24.77 -19.66 -1.40
CA TYR A 3 -24.54 -18.33 -0.85
C TYR A 3 -23.76 -17.48 -1.85
N GLN A 4 -24.21 -16.25 -2.08
CA GLN A 4 -23.57 -15.30 -2.98
C GLN A 4 -23.30 -14.02 -2.20
N VAL A 5 -22.03 -13.65 -2.12
CA VAL A 5 -21.55 -12.42 -1.47
C VAL A 5 -22.31 -11.21 -1.98
N PHE A 6 -22.69 -10.29 -1.09
CA PHE A 6 -23.45 -9.08 -1.44
C PHE A 6 -22.84 -8.29 -2.59
N ALA A 7 -21.51 -8.13 -2.62
CA ALA A 7 -20.78 -7.44 -3.68
C ALA A 7 -21.00 -8.02 -5.09
N ARG A 8 -21.44 -9.28 -5.19
CA ARG A 8 -21.83 -9.91 -6.47
C ARG A 8 -23.35 -9.89 -6.67
N LYS A 9 -24.13 -10.04 -5.60
CA LYS A 9 -25.60 -10.11 -5.63
C LYS A 9 -26.22 -8.74 -5.99
N TYR A 10 -25.70 -7.66 -5.40
CA TYR A 10 -26.19 -6.29 -5.57
C TYR A 10 -25.43 -5.50 -6.64
N ARG A 11 -24.61 -6.17 -7.45
CA ARG A 11 -23.87 -5.52 -8.53
C ARG A 11 -24.85 -4.82 -9.47
N PRO A 12 -24.68 -3.53 -9.78
CA PRO A 12 -25.65 -2.77 -10.54
C PRO A 12 -25.79 -3.32 -11.96
N GLN A 13 -27.03 -3.45 -12.41
CA GLN A 13 -27.38 -4.01 -13.72
C GLN A 13 -27.71 -2.93 -14.75
N THR A 14 -28.10 -1.73 -14.28
CA THR A 14 -28.49 -0.57 -15.09
C THR A 14 -27.70 0.68 -14.69
N PHE A 15 -27.71 1.72 -15.55
CA PHE A 15 -27.04 2.98 -15.23
C PHE A 15 -27.66 3.71 -14.03
N ASP A 16 -28.95 3.50 -13.75
CA ASP A 16 -29.67 4.14 -12.64
C ASP A 16 -29.33 3.54 -11.28
N GLU A 17 -28.87 2.29 -11.25
CA GLU A 17 -28.42 1.61 -10.03
C GLU A 17 -26.98 1.98 -9.64
N LEU A 18 -26.25 2.73 -10.48
CA LEU A 18 -24.86 3.09 -10.22
C LEU A 18 -24.76 4.26 -9.23
N VAL A 19 -24.45 3.93 -7.98
CA VAL A 19 -24.36 4.90 -6.87
C VAL A 19 -23.19 5.87 -7.05
N GLY A 20 -23.45 7.17 -6.90
CA GLY A 20 -22.42 8.23 -6.81
C GLY A 20 -21.74 8.64 -8.12
N GLN A 21 -22.16 8.12 -9.27
CA GLN A 21 -21.51 8.38 -10.58
C GLN A 21 -22.43 9.07 -11.60
N ALA A 22 -23.21 10.06 -11.15
CA ALA A 22 -24.22 10.74 -11.97
C ALA A 22 -23.64 11.43 -13.23
N HIS A 23 -22.42 11.97 -13.16
CA HIS A 23 -21.77 12.64 -14.30
C HIS A 23 -21.34 11.67 -15.40
N VAL A 24 -20.79 10.49 -15.02
CA VAL A 24 -20.41 9.44 -15.97
C VAL A 24 -21.64 8.81 -16.60
N THR A 25 -22.62 8.43 -15.78
CA THR A 25 -23.86 7.79 -16.26
C THR A 25 -24.57 8.70 -17.25
N ARG A 26 -24.83 9.97 -16.92
CA ARG A 26 -25.47 10.93 -17.83
C ARG A 26 -24.76 11.03 -19.18
N THR A 27 -23.44 11.10 -19.18
CA THR A 27 -22.66 11.22 -20.42
C THR A 27 -22.74 9.94 -21.26
N LEU A 28 -22.68 8.77 -20.64
CA LEU A 28 -22.84 7.48 -21.33
C LEU A 28 -24.26 7.30 -21.87
N LYS A 29 -25.29 7.68 -21.10
CA LYS A 29 -26.69 7.67 -21.55
C LYS A 29 -26.86 8.49 -22.83
N ASN A 30 -26.39 9.74 -22.81
CA ASN A 30 -26.45 10.64 -23.96
C ASN A 30 -25.69 10.09 -25.18
N ALA A 31 -24.52 9.48 -24.97
CA ALA A 31 -23.72 8.90 -26.06
C ALA A 31 -24.45 7.72 -26.74
N VAL A 32 -25.16 6.90 -25.96
CA VAL A 32 -25.98 5.79 -26.47
C VAL A 32 -27.20 6.32 -27.21
N GLU A 33 -27.94 7.28 -26.66
CA GLU A 33 -29.14 7.87 -27.30
C GLU A 33 -28.81 8.55 -28.63
N GLN A 34 -27.69 9.28 -28.68
CA GLN A 34 -27.26 10.01 -29.86
C GLN A 34 -26.51 9.12 -30.87
N ASN A 35 -26.33 7.84 -30.58
CA ASN A 35 -25.49 6.91 -31.34
C ASN A 35 -24.06 7.45 -31.60
N ARG A 36 -23.52 8.22 -30.66
CA ARG A 36 -22.17 8.82 -30.71
C ARG A 36 -21.19 7.96 -29.91
N LEU A 37 -21.05 6.71 -30.34
CA LEU A 37 -20.26 5.70 -29.64
C LEU A 37 -18.78 5.77 -30.02
N ALA A 38 -17.91 6.01 -29.04
CA ALA A 38 -16.47 5.90 -29.23
C ALA A 38 -16.06 4.46 -29.57
N HIS A 39 -14.87 4.28 -30.14
CA HIS A 39 -14.30 2.96 -30.37
C HIS A 39 -13.59 2.42 -29.12
N ALA A 40 -13.10 3.31 -28.25
CA ALA A 40 -12.42 2.96 -27.00
C ALA A 40 -12.86 3.86 -25.84
N TYR A 41 -13.13 3.25 -24.70
CA TYR A 41 -13.49 3.88 -23.44
C TYR A 41 -12.44 3.58 -22.38
N LEU A 42 -12.12 4.54 -21.53
CA LEU A 42 -11.23 4.33 -20.37
C LEU A 42 -11.91 4.81 -19.10
N PHE A 43 -12.22 3.87 -18.20
CA PHE A 43 -12.74 4.14 -16.87
C PHE A 43 -11.59 4.21 -15.86
N VAL A 44 -11.46 5.35 -15.20
CA VAL A 44 -10.40 5.64 -14.25
C VAL A 44 -11.01 5.88 -12.88
N GLY A 45 -10.38 5.36 -11.84
CA GLY A 45 -10.76 5.67 -10.46
C GLY A 45 -10.31 4.61 -9.46
N PRO A 46 -10.46 4.86 -8.16
CA PRO A 46 -10.07 3.93 -7.09
C PRO A 46 -10.70 2.54 -7.22
N ARG A 47 -10.25 1.58 -6.43
CA ARG A 47 -10.90 0.27 -6.38
C ARG A 47 -12.32 0.39 -5.81
N GLY A 48 -13.22 -0.50 -6.23
CA GLY A 48 -14.55 -0.64 -5.61
C GLY A 48 -15.61 0.40 -5.97
N ILE A 49 -15.26 1.45 -6.72
CA ILE A 49 -16.14 2.56 -7.14
C ILE A 49 -17.03 2.29 -8.38
N GLY A 50 -16.97 1.08 -8.95
CA GLY A 50 -17.88 0.67 -10.03
C GLY A 50 -17.36 0.72 -11.47
N LYS A 51 -16.04 0.78 -11.71
CA LYS A 51 -15.44 0.79 -13.07
C LYS A 51 -15.89 -0.39 -13.94
N THR A 52 -15.62 -1.62 -13.49
CA THR A 52 -15.98 -2.85 -14.22
C THR A 52 -17.49 -3.03 -14.31
N SER A 53 -18.25 -2.58 -13.31
CA SER A 53 -19.72 -2.60 -13.36
C SER A 53 -20.25 -1.66 -14.44
N THR A 54 -19.70 -0.44 -14.54
CA THR A 54 -20.02 0.53 -15.60
C THR A 54 -19.68 -0.04 -16.98
N ALA A 55 -18.52 -0.69 -17.12
CA ALA A 55 -18.11 -1.37 -18.35
C ALA A 55 -19.13 -2.45 -18.79
N ARG A 56 -19.59 -3.29 -17.85
CA ARG A 56 -20.61 -4.31 -18.15
C ARG A 56 -21.97 -3.70 -18.49
N ILE A 57 -22.39 -2.64 -17.80
CA ILE A 57 -23.66 -1.95 -18.10
C ILE A 57 -23.60 -1.35 -19.51
N LEU A 58 -22.49 -0.70 -19.88
CA LEU A 58 -22.28 -0.19 -21.23
C LEU A 58 -22.29 -1.34 -22.26
N ALA A 59 -21.63 -2.46 -21.97
CA ALA A 59 -21.65 -3.61 -22.86
C ALA A 59 -23.07 -4.16 -23.09
N LYS A 60 -23.90 -4.21 -22.04
CA LYS A 60 -25.32 -4.59 -22.15
C LYS A 60 -26.12 -3.58 -22.94
N ALA A 61 -25.90 -2.28 -22.71
CA ALA A 61 -26.59 -1.20 -23.44
C ALA A 61 -26.35 -1.31 -24.96
N LEU A 62 -25.14 -1.70 -25.35
CA LEU A 62 -24.74 -1.86 -26.76
C LEU A 62 -25.22 -3.17 -27.40
N ASN A 63 -25.22 -4.28 -26.66
CA ASN A 63 -25.51 -5.62 -27.20
C ASN A 63 -26.89 -6.19 -26.84
N CYS A 64 -27.72 -5.45 -26.11
CA CYS A 64 -29.11 -5.82 -25.88
C CYS A 64 -29.83 -6.03 -27.22
N ILE A 65 -30.79 -6.96 -27.28
CA ILE A 65 -31.62 -7.23 -28.48
C ILE A 65 -32.41 -5.98 -28.90
N HIS A 66 -32.80 -5.14 -27.94
CA HIS A 66 -33.44 -3.86 -28.18
C HIS A 66 -32.44 -2.69 -28.25
N GLY A 67 -31.16 -2.99 -28.37
CA GLY A 67 -30.05 -2.03 -28.33
C GLY A 67 -29.66 -1.50 -29.72
N PRO A 68 -28.85 -0.43 -29.79
CA PRO A 68 -28.30 0.33 -28.67
C PRO A 68 -29.38 1.06 -27.83
N THR A 69 -29.39 0.85 -26.52
CA THR A 69 -30.40 1.42 -25.61
C THR A 69 -29.80 1.82 -24.27
N VAL A 70 -30.30 2.89 -23.68
CA VAL A 70 -29.89 3.37 -22.35
C VAL A 70 -30.32 2.42 -21.24
N SER A 71 -31.46 1.77 -21.41
CA SER A 71 -32.07 0.90 -20.40
C SER A 71 -32.03 -0.54 -20.91
N PRO A 72 -30.92 -1.27 -20.73
CA PRO A 72 -30.84 -2.67 -21.15
C PRO A 72 -31.90 -3.50 -20.42
N CYS A 73 -32.60 -4.37 -21.15
CA CYS A 73 -33.78 -5.06 -20.62
C CYS A 73 -33.49 -6.06 -19.47
N GLY A 74 -32.25 -6.51 -19.31
CA GLY A 74 -31.85 -7.46 -18.26
C GLY A 74 -32.37 -8.91 -18.43
N VAL A 75 -33.34 -9.14 -19.32
CA VAL A 75 -34.03 -10.43 -19.47
C VAL A 75 -33.63 -11.22 -20.72
N CYS A 76 -33.08 -10.55 -21.74
CA CYS A 76 -32.64 -11.21 -22.96
C CYS A 76 -31.35 -12.03 -22.75
N ASP A 77 -31.11 -13.01 -23.64
CA ASP A 77 -29.96 -13.90 -23.54
C ASP A 77 -28.64 -13.14 -23.52
N SER A 78 -28.48 -12.12 -24.37
CA SER A 78 -27.27 -11.28 -24.37
C SER A 78 -27.07 -10.56 -23.02
N CYS A 79 -28.13 -9.96 -22.46
CA CYS A 79 -28.02 -9.30 -21.16
C CYS A 79 -27.67 -10.27 -20.02
N LYS A 80 -28.24 -11.48 -20.04
CA LYS A 80 -27.96 -12.54 -19.06
C LYS A 80 -26.54 -13.09 -19.20
N GLU A 81 -26.10 -13.38 -20.43
CA GLU A 81 -24.74 -13.85 -20.75
C GLU A 81 -23.69 -12.82 -20.31
N ILE A 82 -23.91 -11.53 -20.59
CA ILE A 82 -23.01 -10.43 -20.16
C ILE A 82 -23.03 -10.25 -18.63
N ALA A 83 -24.20 -10.33 -17.99
CA ALA A 83 -24.29 -10.26 -16.52
C ALA A 83 -23.53 -11.42 -15.86
N GLY A 84 -23.64 -12.62 -16.44
CA GLY A 84 -22.96 -13.83 -15.99
C GLY A 84 -21.46 -13.87 -16.30
N GLY A 85 -20.97 -13.03 -17.21
CA GLY A 85 -19.58 -13.03 -17.66
C GLY A 85 -19.23 -14.14 -18.66
N ASN A 86 -20.24 -14.74 -19.31
CA ASN A 86 -20.09 -15.89 -20.20
C ASN A 86 -20.47 -15.56 -21.66
N SER A 87 -20.46 -14.28 -22.03
CA SER A 87 -20.80 -13.83 -23.38
C SER A 87 -19.65 -14.11 -24.34
N LEU A 88 -19.96 -14.62 -25.55
CA LEU A 88 -18.98 -14.81 -26.61
C LEU A 88 -18.58 -13.48 -27.27
N ASP A 89 -19.46 -12.48 -27.21
CA ASP A 89 -19.27 -11.16 -27.82
C ASP A 89 -18.73 -10.12 -26.84
N VAL A 90 -18.71 -10.43 -25.54
CA VAL A 90 -18.14 -9.55 -24.50
C VAL A 90 -17.09 -10.32 -23.74
N LEU A 91 -15.83 -10.06 -24.07
CA LEU A 91 -14.67 -10.72 -23.48
C LEU A 91 -14.12 -9.84 -22.36
N GLU A 92 -14.22 -10.32 -21.12
CA GLU A 92 -13.65 -9.66 -19.94
C GLU A 92 -12.29 -10.29 -19.61
N ILE A 93 -11.25 -9.47 -19.59
CA ILE A 93 -9.86 -9.88 -19.43
C ILE A 93 -9.29 -9.10 -18.26
N ASP A 94 -8.78 -9.82 -17.27
CA ASP A 94 -7.99 -9.21 -16.21
C ASP A 94 -6.55 -9.01 -16.71
N GLY A 95 -6.13 -7.74 -16.78
CA GLY A 95 -4.80 -7.32 -17.19
C GLY A 95 -3.71 -7.80 -16.24
N ALA A 96 -4.04 -8.12 -14.98
CA ALA A 96 -3.06 -8.68 -14.04
C ALA A 96 -2.71 -10.13 -14.36
N SER A 97 -3.68 -10.95 -14.78
CA SER A 97 -3.46 -12.36 -15.13
C SER A 97 -3.09 -12.57 -16.60
N ASN A 98 -3.44 -11.63 -17.49
CA ASN A 98 -3.22 -11.71 -18.93
C ASN A 98 -2.31 -10.59 -19.45
N ASN A 99 -1.20 -10.33 -18.76
CA ASN A 99 -0.29 -9.21 -19.07
C ASN A 99 0.69 -9.46 -20.24
N GLY A 100 0.76 -10.68 -20.75
CA GLY A 100 1.70 -11.10 -21.79
C GLY A 100 1.33 -10.65 -23.20
N VAL A 101 2.36 -10.57 -24.06
CA VAL A 101 2.22 -10.11 -25.46
C VAL A 101 1.43 -11.10 -26.29
N GLU A 102 1.60 -12.41 -26.06
CA GLU A 102 0.95 -13.45 -26.87
C GLU A 102 -0.56 -13.45 -26.66
N GLN A 103 -1.05 -13.35 -25.43
CA GLN A 103 -2.50 -13.26 -25.13
C GLN A 103 -3.14 -12.07 -25.85
N VAL A 104 -2.42 -10.94 -25.91
CA VAL A 104 -2.90 -9.73 -26.57
C VAL A 104 -2.80 -9.84 -28.10
N ARG A 105 -1.85 -10.60 -28.64
CA ARG A 105 -1.80 -10.94 -30.08
C ARG A 105 -2.96 -11.83 -30.49
N GLU A 106 -3.27 -12.86 -29.69
CA GLU A 106 -4.44 -13.71 -29.89
C GLU A 106 -5.72 -12.89 -29.87
N LEU A 107 -5.84 -11.95 -28.93
CA LEU A 107 -6.95 -11.00 -28.89
C LEU A 107 -7.04 -10.20 -30.19
N ARG A 108 -5.94 -9.59 -30.62
CA ARG A 108 -5.85 -8.79 -31.84
C ARG A 108 -6.28 -9.58 -33.07
N ASP A 109 -5.87 -10.84 -33.17
CA ASP A 109 -6.22 -11.67 -34.31
C ASP A 109 -7.72 -12.03 -34.29
N ASN A 110 -8.28 -12.22 -33.08
CA ASN A 110 -9.71 -12.44 -32.88
C ASN A 110 -10.59 -11.20 -33.11
N VAL A 111 -10.03 -9.99 -33.03
CA VAL A 111 -10.75 -8.72 -33.25
C VAL A 111 -11.29 -8.62 -34.68
N ARG A 112 -10.66 -9.29 -35.65
CA ARG A 112 -11.05 -9.24 -37.07
C ARG A 112 -12.38 -9.94 -37.37
N TYR A 113 -12.80 -10.88 -36.52
CA TYR A 113 -14.04 -11.62 -36.72
C TYR A 113 -15.26 -10.81 -36.24
N ALA A 114 -16.36 -10.93 -36.98
CA ALA A 114 -17.65 -10.34 -36.64
C ALA A 114 -18.21 -10.90 -35.31
N PRO A 115 -19.09 -10.16 -34.61
CA PRO A 115 -19.80 -10.68 -33.44
C PRO A 115 -20.72 -11.85 -33.82
N SER A 116 -20.95 -12.75 -32.87
CA SER A 116 -21.72 -13.99 -33.05
C SER A 116 -23.23 -13.76 -32.92
N LYS A 117 -23.66 -13.02 -31.89
CA LYS A 117 -25.08 -12.75 -31.58
C LYS A 117 -25.37 -11.25 -31.40
N GLY A 118 -24.42 -10.50 -30.85
CA GLY A 118 -24.55 -9.07 -30.54
C GLY A 118 -24.29 -8.15 -31.72
N HIS A 119 -24.52 -6.86 -31.49
CA HIS A 119 -24.21 -5.81 -32.47
C HIS A 119 -22.71 -5.48 -32.51
N PHE A 120 -22.03 -5.62 -31.36
CA PHE A 120 -20.63 -5.30 -31.19
C PHE A 120 -19.86 -6.42 -30.51
N LYS A 121 -18.60 -6.59 -30.89
CA LYS A 121 -17.61 -7.39 -30.18
C LYS A 121 -16.85 -6.47 -29.21
N ILE A 122 -17.04 -6.68 -27.92
CA ILE A 122 -16.59 -5.79 -26.86
C ILE A 122 -15.49 -6.47 -26.06
N TYR A 123 -14.37 -5.78 -25.90
CA TYR A 123 -13.25 -6.22 -25.09
C TYR A 123 -13.15 -5.35 -23.85
N ILE A 124 -13.44 -5.92 -22.68
CA ILE A 124 -13.28 -5.26 -21.38
C ILE A 124 -11.93 -5.71 -20.81
N ILE A 125 -10.99 -4.78 -20.65
CA ILE A 125 -9.69 -5.07 -20.04
C ILE A 125 -9.62 -4.33 -18.71
N ASP A 126 -9.73 -5.08 -17.61
CA ASP A 126 -9.61 -4.56 -16.25
C ASP A 126 -8.15 -4.48 -15.82
N GLU A 127 -7.86 -3.54 -14.92
CA GLU A 127 -6.49 -3.18 -14.48
C GLU A 127 -5.49 -3.09 -15.65
N VAL A 128 -5.85 -2.36 -16.72
CA VAL A 128 -5.06 -2.28 -17.96
C VAL A 128 -3.62 -1.82 -17.72
N HIS A 129 -3.37 -1.05 -16.66
CA HIS A 129 -2.03 -0.61 -16.28
C HIS A 129 -1.06 -1.76 -15.92
N MET A 130 -1.57 -2.97 -15.69
CA MET A 130 -0.79 -4.17 -15.43
C MET A 130 -0.28 -4.85 -16.70
N LEU A 131 -0.74 -4.44 -17.89
CA LEU A 131 -0.23 -4.95 -19.16
C LEU A 131 1.23 -4.54 -19.39
N THR A 132 2.01 -5.44 -19.99
CA THR A 132 3.38 -5.11 -20.40
C THR A 132 3.40 -4.10 -21.54
N SER A 133 4.46 -3.29 -21.64
CA SER A 133 4.61 -2.30 -22.73
C SER A 133 4.54 -2.94 -24.12
N ALA A 134 5.04 -4.16 -24.26
CA ALA A 134 4.98 -4.90 -25.52
C ALA A 134 3.55 -5.35 -25.86
N ALA A 135 2.74 -5.73 -24.86
CA ALA A 135 1.32 -6.04 -25.03
C ALA A 135 0.54 -4.79 -25.44
N PHE A 136 0.80 -3.64 -24.81
CA PHE A 136 0.21 -2.37 -25.20
C PHE A 136 0.49 -1.99 -26.65
N ASN A 137 1.75 -2.10 -27.09
CA ASN A 137 2.14 -1.79 -28.46
C ASN A 137 1.46 -2.71 -29.48
N ALA A 138 1.17 -3.96 -29.11
CA ALA A 138 0.44 -4.88 -29.97
C ALA A 138 -1.03 -4.47 -30.22
N LEU A 139 -1.63 -3.69 -29.31
CA LEU A 139 -3.00 -3.17 -29.45
C LEU A 139 -3.07 -1.84 -30.20
N LEU A 140 -1.98 -1.06 -30.27
CA LEU A 140 -2.01 0.31 -30.80
C LEU A 140 -2.57 0.38 -32.22
N LYS A 141 -2.11 -0.50 -33.13
CA LYS A 141 -2.60 -0.52 -34.52
C LYS A 141 -4.11 -0.77 -34.59
N THR A 142 -4.62 -1.63 -33.72
CA THR A 142 -6.04 -1.98 -33.64
C THR A 142 -6.87 -0.88 -32.99
N LEU A 143 -6.29 -0.10 -32.07
CA LEU A 143 -6.93 1.06 -31.47
C LEU A 143 -6.93 2.27 -32.41
N GLU A 144 -5.94 2.39 -33.30
CA GLU A 144 -5.86 3.42 -34.34
C GLU A 144 -6.90 3.21 -35.44
N GLU A 145 -7.03 1.96 -35.90
CA GLU A 145 -7.94 1.60 -36.98
C GLU A 145 -8.86 0.43 -36.56
N PRO A 146 -9.75 0.63 -35.57
CA PRO A 146 -10.61 -0.43 -35.08
C PRO A 146 -11.71 -0.77 -36.11
N PRO A 147 -12.04 -2.05 -36.31
CA PRO A 147 -13.23 -2.43 -37.06
C PRO A 147 -14.50 -1.81 -36.47
N ALA A 148 -15.47 -1.45 -37.30
CA ALA A 148 -16.68 -0.74 -36.86
C ALA A 148 -17.51 -1.52 -35.81
N HIS A 149 -17.45 -2.85 -35.84
CA HIS A 149 -18.14 -3.74 -34.90
C HIS A 149 -17.37 -3.94 -33.58
N VAL A 150 -16.18 -3.36 -33.41
CA VAL A 150 -15.32 -3.60 -32.24
C VAL A 150 -15.36 -2.41 -31.30
N LYS A 151 -15.47 -2.70 -30.01
CA LYS A 151 -15.40 -1.69 -28.94
C LYS A 151 -14.43 -2.13 -27.85
N PHE A 152 -13.54 -1.24 -27.44
CA PHE A 152 -12.64 -1.46 -26.31
C PHE A 152 -13.13 -0.70 -25.08
N ILE A 153 -13.07 -1.35 -23.94
CA ILE A 153 -13.38 -0.75 -22.64
C ILE A 153 -12.24 -1.10 -21.69
N PHE A 154 -11.47 -0.09 -21.31
CA PHE A 154 -10.37 -0.21 -20.37
C PHE A 154 -10.81 0.27 -19.00
N ALA A 155 -10.34 -0.40 -17.94
CA ALA A 155 -10.47 0.09 -16.58
C ALA A 155 -9.10 0.13 -15.90
N THR A 156 -8.85 1.16 -15.09
CA THR A 156 -7.60 1.27 -14.33
C THR A 156 -7.78 2.02 -13.02
N THR A 157 -7.05 1.58 -12.00
CA THR A 157 -6.82 2.34 -10.76
C THR A 157 -5.67 3.34 -10.88
N GLU A 158 -4.75 3.13 -11.82
CA GLU A 158 -3.52 3.92 -11.98
C GLU A 158 -3.40 4.48 -13.39
N PRO A 159 -4.05 5.61 -13.70
CA PRO A 159 -4.02 6.21 -15.05
C PRO A 159 -2.61 6.63 -15.48
N GLN A 160 -1.75 7.03 -14.54
CA GLN A 160 -0.37 7.46 -14.78
C GLN A 160 0.54 6.37 -15.35
N LYS A 161 0.19 5.09 -15.10
CA LYS A 161 0.93 3.93 -15.62
C LYS A 161 0.48 3.52 -17.02
N VAL A 162 -0.63 4.07 -17.51
CA VAL A 162 -1.15 3.80 -18.86
C VAL A 162 -0.38 4.66 -19.87
N LEU A 163 0.02 4.07 -21.00
CA LEU A 163 0.77 4.79 -22.03
C LEU A 163 -0.03 6.00 -22.57
N PRO A 164 0.59 7.19 -22.72
CA PRO A 164 -0.07 8.36 -23.29
C PRO A 164 -0.69 8.12 -24.68
N THR A 165 -0.10 7.22 -25.47
CA THR A 165 -0.60 6.83 -26.79
C THR A 165 -1.96 6.14 -26.75
N ILE A 166 -2.32 5.49 -25.65
CA ILE A 166 -3.64 4.87 -25.47
C ILE A 166 -4.62 5.89 -24.90
N LEU A 167 -4.16 6.70 -23.95
CA LEU A 167 -4.96 7.78 -23.37
C LEU A 167 -5.49 8.73 -24.45
N SER A 168 -4.68 9.06 -25.46
CA SER A 168 -5.10 9.95 -26.56
C SER A 168 -6.16 9.35 -27.50
N ARG A 169 -6.35 8.03 -27.46
CA ARG A 169 -7.29 7.29 -28.34
C ARG A 169 -8.53 6.80 -27.60
N CYS A 170 -8.59 6.98 -26.29
CA CYS A 170 -9.73 6.58 -25.47
C CYS A 170 -10.56 7.79 -25.05
N GLN A 171 -11.88 7.63 -25.00
CA GLN A 171 -12.71 8.54 -24.25
C GLN A 171 -12.56 8.23 -22.76
N ARG A 172 -11.92 9.14 -22.02
CA ARG A 172 -11.66 8.99 -20.58
C ARG A 172 -12.87 9.41 -19.76
N PHE A 173 -13.19 8.59 -18.76
CA PHE A 173 -14.20 8.81 -17.75
C PHE A 173 -13.59 8.61 -16.37
N ASP A 174 -13.51 9.69 -15.59
CA ASP A 174 -13.05 9.65 -14.22
C ASP A 174 -14.24 9.41 -13.28
N LEU A 175 -14.24 8.26 -12.62
CA LEU A 175 -15.19 7.92 -11.59
C LEU A 175 -14.61 8.33 -10.23
N HIS A 176 -15.41 9.03 -9.43
CA HIS A 176 -14.98 9.60 -8.16
C HIS A 176 -15.25 8.65 -6.99
N ARG A 177 -14.64 8.92 -5.83
CA ARG A 177 -15.01 8.24 -4.59
C ARG A 177 -16.47 8.55 -4.25
N ILE A 178 -17.19 7.54 -3.77
CA ILE A 178 -18.60 7.69 -3.41
C ILE A 178 -18.67 8.32 -2.01
N PRO A 179 -19.45 9.39 -1.81
CA PRO A 179 -19.68 9.98 -0.49
C PRO A 179 -20.16 8.95 0.53
N ALA A 180 -19.71 9.08 1.78
CA ALA A 180 -20.02 8.12 2.85
C ALA A 180 -21.52 7.96 3.09
N ASN A 181 -22.29 9.04 3.03
CA ASN A 181 -23.75 8.99 3.21
C ASN A 181 -24.44 8.14 2.14
N LEU A 182 -24.03 8.28 0.86
CA LEU A 182 -24.60 7.48 -0.22
C LEU A 182 -24.25 5.98 -0.08
N ILE A 183 -23.06 5.67 0.44
CA ILE A 183 -22.70 4.28 0.76
C ILE A 183 -23.57 3.78 1.92
N ALA A 184 -23.70 4.54 3.01
CA ALA A 184 -24.50 4.17 4.18
C ALA A 184 -25.97 3.92 3.80
N ASP A 185 -26.57 4.81 2.99
CA ASP A 185 -27.93 4.65 2.46
C ASP A 185 -28.07 3.37 1.63
N HIS A 186 -27.09 3.06 0.80
CA HIS A 186 -27.09 1.84 0.00
C HIS A 186 -26.93 0.59 0.86
N LEU A 187 -26.08 0.62 1.88
CA LEU A 187 -25.94 -0.49 2.85
C LEU A 187 -27.22 -0.71 3.63
N GLN A 188 -27.93 0.36 4.03
CA GLN A 188 -29.24 0.22 4.65
C GLN A 188 -30.27 -0.41 3.71
N TYR A 189 -30.26 -0.05 2.43
CA TYR A 189 -31.10 -0.68 1.41
C TYR A 189 -30.82 -2.19 1.29
N ILE A 190 -29.54 -2.59 1.24
CA ILE A 190 -29.13 -4.00 1.22
C ILE A 190 -29.59 -4.72 2.50
N ALA A 191 -29.34 -4.13 3.67
CA ALA A 191 -29.72 -4.70 4.95
C ALA A 191 -31.23 -4.96 5.06
N ARG A 192 -32.06 -4.00 4.60
CA ARG A 192 -33.53 -4.17 4.56
C ARG A 192 -33.96 -5.33 3.65
N ASN A 193 -33.31 -5.49 2.49
CA ASN A 193 -33.61 -6.57 1.55
C ASN A 193 -33.19 -7.94 2.06
N GLU A 194 -32.07 -8.02 2.78
CA GLU A 194 -31.58 -9.26 3.41
C GLU A 194 -32.22 -9.52 4.78
N LYS A 195 -33.10 -8.64 5.26
CA LYS A 195 -33.76 -8.69 6.58
C LYS A 195 -32.77 -8.65 7.76
N VAL A 196 -31.69 -7.90 7.59
CA VAL A 196 -30.69 -7.62 8.64
C VAL A 196 -30.97 -6.25 9.25
N THR A 197 -30.90 -6.16 10.58
CA THR A 197 -31.01 -4.90 11.33
C THR A 197 -29.64 -4.24 11.41
N LEU A 198 -29.38 -3.31 10.49
CA LEU A 198 -28.19 -2.47 10.48
C LEU A 198 -28.49 -1.11 11.11
N GLU A 199 -27.81 -0.76 12.20
CA GLU A 199 -27.95 0.56 12.81
C GLU A 199 -27.37 1.66 11.92
N PRO A 200 -27.95 2.88 11.89
CA PRO A 200 -27.43 3.98 11.07
C PRO A 200 -25.96 4.29 11.36
N ALA A 201 -25.56 4.34 12.64
CA ALA A 201 -24.18 4.58 13.04
C ALA A 201 -23.23 3.48 12.53
N ALA A 202 -23.66 2.21 12.56
CA ALA A 202 -22.92 1.09 11.98
C ALA A 202 -22.75 1.23 10.45
N ALA A 203 -23.81 1.64 9.73
CA ALA A 203 -23.75 1.88 8.30
C ALA A 203 -22.74 3.00 7.93
N HIS A 204 -22.73 4.09 8.70
CA HIS A 204 -21.75 5.17 8.54
C HIS A 204 -20.32 4.71 8.87
N ALA A 205 -20.13 3.92 9.93
CA ALA A 205 -18.82 3.36 10.27
C ALA A 205 -18.25 2.48 9.15
N ILE A 206 -19.08 1.61 8.55
CA ILE A 206 -18.69 0.80 7.38
C ILE A 206 -18.35 1.71 6.19
N ALA A 207 -19.20 2.70 5.90
CA ALA A 207 -19.01 3.61 4.77
C ALA A 207 -17.69 4.40 4.87
N LYS A 208 -17.34 4.88 6.07
CA LYS A 208 -16.08 5.56 6.35
C LYS A 208 -14.89 4.61 6.25
N GLY A 209 -15.02 3.40 6.78
CA GLY A 209 -14.01 2.35 6.67
C GLY A 209 -13.72 1.89 5.24
N ALA A 210 -14.72 1.95 4.36
CA ALA A 210 -14.61 1.58 2.96
C ALA A 210 -13.96 2.67 2.07
N ASP A 211 -13.67 3.86 2.60
CA ASP A 211 -12.97 4.96 1.91
C ASP A 211 -13.57 5.27 0.51
N GLY A 212 -14.91 5.23 0.40
CA GLY A 212 -15.60 5.54 -0.85
C GLY A 212 -15.71 4.39 -1.86
N GLY A 213 -15.22 3.18 -1.54
CA GLY A 213 -15.36 1.97 -2.36
C GLY A 213 -16.60 1.15 -1.99
N LEU A 214 -17.65 1.19 -2.82
CA LEU A 214 -18.90 0.47 -2.54
C LEU A 214 -18.71 -1.04 -2.44
N ARG A 215 -17.89 -1.62 -3.33
CA ARG A 215 -17.58 -3.07 -3.28
C ARG A 215 -16.99 -3.49 -1.94
N ASP A 216 -16.12 -2.66 -1.38
CA ASP A 216 -15.44 -2.95 -0.12
C ASP A 216 -16.43 -2.80 1.05
N ALA A 217 -17.29 -1.78 1.01
CA ALA A 217 -18.40 -1.60 1.96
C ALA A 217 -19.39 -2.79 1.96
N GLU A 218 -19.82 -3.26 0.79
CA GLU A 218 -20.69 -4.43 0.65
C GLU A 218 -20.02 -5.70 1.18
N SER A 219 -18.71 -5.84 0.97
CA SER A 219 -17.92 -6.97 1.49
C SER A 219 -17.79 -6.92 3.00
N MET A 220 -17.63 -5.73 3.59
CA MET A 220 -17.64 -5.54 5.04
C MET A 220 -18.99 -5.89 5.66
N LEU A 221 -20.09 -5.46 5.04
CA LEU A 221 -21.43 -5.82 5.50
C LEU A 221 -21.67 -7.34 5.45
N ASP A 222 -21.25 -8.01 4.36
CA ASP A 222 -21.34 -9.46 4.21
C ASP A 222 -20.59 -10.21 5.34
N GLN A 223 -19.40 -9.72 5.70
CA GLN A 223 -18.60 -10.27 6.79
C GLN A 223 -19.25 -10.05 8.17
N LEU A 224 -19.84 -8.87 8.40
CA LEU A 224 -20.54 -8.57 9.65
C LEU A 224 -21.80 -9.42 9.82
N VAL A 225 -22.56 -9.65 8.74
CA VAL A 225 -23.72 -10.56 8.78
C VAL A 225 -23.28 -11.98 9.14
N ALA A 226 -22.13 -12.43 8.63
CA ALA A 226 -21.59 -13.74 8.98
C ALA A 226 -21.11 -13.85 10.44
N PHE A 227 -20.70 -12.73 11.07
CA PHE A 227 -20.16 -12.70 12.43
C PHE A 227 -21.22 -12.41 13.51
N CYS A 228 -22.04 -11.37 13.31
CA CYS A 228 -23.02 -10.87 14.28
C CYS A 228 -24.42 -11.46 14.09
N GLY A 229 -24.71 -12.02 12.91
CA GLY A 229 -26.03 -12.53 12.55
C GLY A 229 -26.98 -11.41 12.11
N GLU A 230 -28.13 -11.28 12.80
CA GLU A 230 -29.25 -10.45 12.34
C GLU A 230 -29.17 -8.97 12.77
N ARG A 231 -28.41 -8.63 13.81
CA ARG A 231 -28.30 -7.27 14.31
C ARG A 231 -26.84 -6.84 14.31
N ILE A 232 -26.57 -5.68 13.71
CA ILE A 232 -25.24 -5.11 13.56
C ILE A 232 -25.27 -3.70 14.15
N ALA A 233 -24.56 -3.52 15.27
CA ALA A 233 -24.37 -2.23 15.93
C ALA A 233 -22.99 -1.62 15.57
N GLU A 234 -22.77 -0.36 15.90
CA GLU A 234 -21.50 0.32 15.62
C GLU A 234 -20.31 -0.38 16.29
N GLU A 235 -20.47 -0.78 17.55
CA GLU A 235 -19.43 -1.48 18.33
C GLU A 235 -18.95 -2.77 17.65
N ASP A 236 -19.85 -3.48 16.97
CA ASP A 236 -19.53 -4.69 16.20
C ASP A 236 -18.62 -4.36 15.01
N VAL A 237 -18.92 -3.27 14.28
CA VAL A 237 -18.11 -2.80 13.15
C VAL A 237 -16.69 -2.44 13.63
N LEU A 238 -16.62 -1.66 14.71
CA LEU A 238 -15.35 -1.19 15.25
C LEU A 238 -14.48 -2.33 15.80
N SER A 239 -15.10 -3.34 16.41
CA SER A 239 -14.39 -4.50 16.95
C SER A 239 -13.92 -5.46 15.86
N VAL A 240 -14.76 -5.78 14.88
CA VAL A 240 -14.43 -6.72 13.79
C VAL A 240 -13.35 -6.17 12.85
N PHE A 241 -13.44 -4.90 12.46
CA PHE A 241 -12.49 -4.29 11.53
C PHE A 241 -11.33 -3.55 12.20
N GLY A 242 -11.31 -3.49 13.53
CA GLY A 242 -10.28 -2.76 14.27
C GLY A 242 -10.32 -1.24 13.99
N PHE A 243 -11.46 -0.69 13.61
CA PHE A 243 -11.63 0.74 13.39
C PHE A 243 -11.70 1.51 14.70
N THR A 244 -11.25 2.75 14.67
CA THR A 244 -11.34 3.65 15.82
C THR A 244 -12.68 4.38 15.79
N SER A 245 -13.35 4.53 16.94
CA SER A 245 -14.56 5.37 17.01
C SER A 245 -14.20 6.85 16.83
N GLU A 246 -15.12 7.61 16.24
CA GLU A 246 -14.92 9.05 16.06
C GLU A 246 -14.82 9.78 17.40
N GLN A 247 -15.59 9.33 18.40
CA GLN A 247 -15.52 9.85 19.77
C GLN A 247 -14.14 9.62 20.40
N MET A 248 -13.50 8.48 20.15
CA MET A 248 -12.14 8.23 20.63
C MET A 248 -11.16 9.21 20.00
N VAL A 249 -11.19 9.40 18.68
CA VAL A 249 -10.28 10.34 17.97
C VAL A 249 -10.51 11.78 18.47
N ALA A 250 -11.76 12.18 18.66
CA ALA A 250 -12.10 13.48 19.22
C ALA A 250 -11.58 13.65 20.65
N SER A 251 -11.75 12.64 21.52
CA SER A 251 -11.26 12.65 22.90
C SER A 251 -9.73 12.66 22.97
N PHE A 252 -9.08 11.88 22.11
CA PHE A 252 -7.62 11.84 22.00
C PHE A 252 -7.06 13.18 21.54
N THR A 253 -7.72 13.83 20.58
CA THR A 253 -7.38 15.19 20.14
C THR A 253 -7.55 16.19 21.29
N ASP A 254 -8.64 16.11 22.05
CA ASP A 254 -8.86 16.96 23.23
C ASP A 254 -7.76 16.82 24.28
N SER A 255 -7.32 15.59 24.61
CA SER A 255 -6.19 15.36 25.53
C SER A 255 -4.89 15.99 25.03
N ILE A 256 -4.64 15.95 23.71
CA ILE A 256 -3.46 16.59 23.11
C ILE A 256 -3.56 18.12 23.21
N LEU A 257 -4.72 18.69 22.86
CA LEU A 257 -4.94 20.14 22.89
C LEU A 257 -4.84 20.73 24.30
N ARG A 258 -5.24 19.97 25.34
CA ARG A 258 -5.12 20.37 26.75
C ARG A 258 -3.74 20.15 27.35
N GLY A 259 -2.81 19.55 26.61
CA GLY A 259 -1.49 19.18 27.12
C GLY A 259 -1.48 18.01 28.11
N ALA A 260 -2.56 17.22 28.17
CA ALA A 260 -2.71 16.09 29.09
C ALA A 260 -1.93 14.85 28.60
N THR A 261 -0.58 14.93 28.65
CA THR A 261 0.33 13.89 28.10
C THR A 261 0.03 12.49 28.64
N ALA A 262 -0.18 12.35 29.96
CA ALA A 262 -0.45 11.05 30.57
C ALA A 262 -1.79 10.45 30.08
N GLU A 263 -2.82 11.28 29.92
CA GLU A 263 -4.13 10.84 29.43
C GLU A 263 -4.05 10.40 27.96
N ALA A 264 -3.41 11.20 27.11
CA ALA A 264 -3.19 10.87 25.71
C ALA A 264 -2.43 9.54 25.55
N LEU A 265 -1.33 9.36 26.29
CA LEU A 265 -0.56 8.10 26.24
C LEU A 265 -1.36 6.89 26.75
N ASN A 266 -2.21 7.06 27.75
CA ASN A 266 -3.09 5.99 28.24
C ASN A 266 -4.15 5.61 27.21
N LEU A 267 -4.76 6.57 26.52
CA LEU A 267 -5.69 6.31 25.42
C LEU A 267 -5.01 5.54 24.29
N LEU A 268 -3.82 5.99 23.88
CA LEU A 268 -3.04 5.31 22.85
C LEU A 268 -2.65 3.88 23.26
N HIS A 269 -2.26 3.68 24.52
CA HIS A 269 -1.95 2.35 25.05
C HIS A 269 -3.16 1.42 25.02
N LYS A 270 -4.33 1.89 25.48
CA LYS A 270 -5.57 1.12 25.47
C LYS A 270 -5.92 0.63 24.07
N GLU A 271 -5.72 1.47 23.08
CA GLU A 271 -6.09 1.20 21.69
C GLU A 271 -5.09 0.26 21.02
N ALA A 272 -3.82 0.32 21.43
CA ALA A 272 -2.83 -0.68 21.07
C ALA A 272 -3.14 -2.06 21.68
N GLU A 273 -3.57 -2.13 22.95
CA GLU A 273 -3.98 -3.39 23.60
C GLU A 273 -5.25 -3.97 22.97
N ASN A 274 -6.16 -3.12 22.49
CA ASN A 274 -7.34 -3.52 21.73
C ASN A 274 -7.01 -4.00 20.30
N GLY A 275 -5.73 -4.06 19.91
CA GLY A 275 -5.29 -4.56 18.61
C GLY A 275 -5.57 -3.64 17.43
N LYS A 276 -5.83 -2.35 17.67
CA LYS A 276 -6.10 -1.36 16.62
C LYS A 276 -4.84 -1.06 15.80
N ASP A 277 -5.01 -0.72 14.52
CA ASP A 277 -3.89 -0.34 13.67
C ASP A 277 -3.43 1.09 13.98
N MET A 278 -2.20 1.22 14.51
CA MET A 278 -1.58 2.50 14.86
C MET A 278 -1.40 3.43 13.65
N MET A 279 -1.13 2.90 12.44
CA MET A 279 -1.07 3.71 11.21
C MET A 279 -2.43 4.30 10.91
N LYS A 280 -3.48 3.50 11.01
CA LYS A 280 -4.84 3.96 10.75
C LYS A 280 -5.25 5.03 11.74
N LEU A 281 -4.97 4.83 13.04
CA LEU A 281 -5.23 5.83 14.07
C LEU A 281 -4.48 7.15 13.82
N MET A 282 -3.21 7.09 13.40
CA MET A 282 -2.46 8.29 13.02
C MET A 282 -3.12 9.01 11.82
N SER A 283 -3.51 8.29 10.77
CA SER A 283 -4.19 8.89 9.63
C SER A 283 -5.55 9.49 10.02
N ASP A 284 -6.30 8.83 10.90
CA ASP A 284 -7.59 9.30 11.39
C ASP A 284 -7.45 10.56 12.26
N LEU A 285 -6.39 10.64 13.09
CA LEU A 285 -6.03 11.86 13.83
C LEU A 285 -5.71 13.03 12.89
N ILE A 286 -4.86 12.81 11.87
CA ILE A 286 -4.50 13.85 10.90
C ILE A 286 -5.74 14.32 10.14
N ALA A 287 -6.61 13.39 9.72
CA ALA A 287 -7.88 13.73 9.07
C ALA A 287 -8.78 14.58 9.98
N TYR A 288 -8.89 14.22 11.26
CA TYR A 288 -9.67 14.97 12.22
C TYR A 288 -9.12 16.38 12.48
N LEU A 289 -7.79 16.53 12.61
CA LEU A 289 -7.14 17.86 12.74
C LEU A 289 -7.35 18.72 11.48
N ARG A 290 -7.33 18.12 10.29
CA ARG A 290 -7.67 18.82 9.05
C ARG A 290 -9.14 19.24 9.04
N ASP A 291 -10.05 18.38 9.46
CA ASP A 291 -11.48 18.71 9.51
C ASP A 291 -11.75 19.85 10.51
N LEU A 292 -11.02 19.88 11.64
CA LEU A 292 -11.00 20.99 12.59
C LEU A 292 -10.51 22.30 11.95
N LEU A 293 -9.44 22.25 11.15
CA LEU A 293 -8.89 23.41 10.43
C LEU A 293 -9.89 23.95 9.40
N VAL A 294 -10.49 23.06 8.62
CA VAL A 294 -11.52 23.41 7.62
C VAL A 294 -12.72 24.03 8.32
N PHE A 295 -13.16 23.48 9.45
CA PHE A 295 -14.25 24.03 10.24
C PHE A 295 -13.94 25.45 10.74
N LYS A 296 -12.71 25.74 11.19
CA LYS A 296 -12.29 27.09 11.59
C LYS A 296 -12.37 28.11 10.45
N VAL A 297 -12.01 27.70 9.22
CA VAL A 297 -12.01 28.60 8.05
C VAL A 297 -13.41 28.74 7.45
N LYS A 298 -14.17 27.65 7.41
CA LYS A 298 -15.51 27.58 6.84
C LYS A 298 -16.40 26.64 7.67
N PRO A 299 -17.14 27.18 8.65
CA PRO A 299 -18.01 26.39 9.52
C PRO A 299 -19.06 25.58 8.76
N ASP A 300 -19.55 26.12 7.64
CA ASP A 300 -20.60 25.50 6.81
C ASP A 300 -20.12 24.30 5.99
N ALA A 301 -18.80 24.12 5.79
CA ALA A 301 -18.28 23.07 4.91
C ALA A 301 -18.28 21.66 5.53
N VAL A 302 -18.41 21.58 6.86
CA VAL A 302 -18.24 20.35 7.64
C VAL A 302 -19.54 19.96 8.34
N ALA A 303 -20.58 20.81 8.27
CA ALA A 303 -21.82 20.66 9.01
C ALA A 303 -22.82 19.65 8.40
N GLU A 304 -22.70 19.32 7.11
CA GLU A 304 -23.71 18.48 6.43
C GLU A 304 -23.53 16.96 6.66
N ASP A 305 -22.34 16.52 7.11
CA ASP A 305 -21.96 15.09 7.13
C ASP A 305 -21.58 14.53 8.51
N LEU A 306 -21.75 15.29 9.61
CA LEU A 306 -21.25 14.90 10.94
C LEU A 306 -22.36 14.66 11.98
N ASN A 307 -22.08 13.73 12.91
CA ASN A 307 -22.92 13.51 14.09
C ASN A 307 -22.97 14.75 15.00
N PRO A 308 -24.12 15.07 15.63
CA PRO A 308 -24.28 16.25 16.48
C PRO A 308 -23.28 16.34 17.65
N GLU A 309 -22.93 15.20 18.25
CA GLU A 309 -21.93 15.14 19.34
C GLU A 309 -20.54 15.51 18.85
N LEU A 310 -20.16 15.04 17.66
CA LEU A 310 -18.87 15.34 17.05
C LEU A 310 -18.80 16.82 16.62
N GLN A 311 -19.90 17.37 16.13
CA GLN A 311 -20.01 18.79 15.81
C GLN A 311 -19.77 19.67 17.06
N GLN A 312 -20.32 19.29 18.22
CA GLN A 312 -20.06 20.00 19.47
C GLN A 312 -18.58 19.91 19.90
N ALA A 313 -17.96 18.73 19.77
CA ALA A 313 -16.55 18.54 20.05
C ALA A 313 -15.66 19.41 19.14
N LEU A 314 -15.95 19.45 17.84
CA LEU A 314 -15.27 20.30 16.85
C LEU A 314 -15.39 21.79 17.20
N VAL A 315 -16.59 22.26 17.57
CA VAL A 315 -16.81 23.65 17.98
C VAL A 315 -15.96 24.00 19.21
N SER A 316 -15.98 23.15 20.23
CA SER A 316 -15.21 23.36 21.46
C SER A 316 -13.70 23.39 21.19
N GLN A 317 -13.21 22.44 20.40
CA GLN A 317 -11.79 22.31 20.09
C GLN A 317 -11.31 23.42 19.15
N ALA A 318 -12.15 23.88 18.23
CA ALA A 318 -11.82 24.95 17.29
C ALA A 318 -11.60 26.29 18.01
N GLY A 319 -12.28 26.50 19.14
CA GLY A 319 -12.06 27.66 20.01
C GLY A 319 -10.83 27.54 20.92
N ALA A 320 -10.28 26.34 21.12
CA ALA A 320 -9.20 26.08 22.06
C ALA A 320 -7.78 26.21 21.47
N ILE A 321 -7.64 26.17 20.13
CA ILE A 321 -6.34 26.19 19.45
C ILE A 321 -6.28 27.26 18.36
N GLU A 322 -5.17 27.97 18.24
CA GLU A 322 -4.91 28.92 17.15
C GLU A 322 -4.62 28.22 15.81
N THR A 323 -4.95 28.88 14.70
CA THR A 323 -4.82 28.29 13.35
C THR A 323 -3.37 27.90 13.02
N ASP A 324 -2.40 28.73 13.38
CA ASP A 324 -0.97 28.48 13.13
C ASP A 324 -0.48 27.23 13.90
N ARG A 325 -0.95 27.06 15.15
CA ARG A 325 -0.63 25.89 15.96
C ARG A 325 -1.25 24.62 15.42
N LEU A 326 -2.47 24.70 14.89
CA LEU A 326 -3.12 23.57 14.26
C LEU A 326 -2.38 23.10 13.00
N LEU A 327 -1.87 24.04 12.19
CA LEU A 327 -1.01 23.73 11.04
C LEU A 327 0.30 23.05 11.48
N GLU A 328 0.97 23.59 12.50
CA GLU A 328 2.17 22.96 13.08
C GLU A 328 1.92 21.51 13.53
N LEU A 329 0.79 21.26 14.22
CA LEU A 329 0.41 19.91 14.64
C LEU A 329 0.21 18.96 13.45
N ILE A 330 -0.52 19.41 12.42
CA ILE A 330 -0.78 18.61 11.21
C ILE A 330 0.54 18.23 10.55
N ASP A 331 1.47 19.17 10.38
CA ASP A 331 2.78 18.92 9.78
C ASP A 331 3.63 17.96 10.61
N GLN A 332 3.58 18.06 11.94
CA GLN A 332 4.29 17.15 12.83
C GLN A 332 3.77 15.73 12.75
N PHE A 333 2.45 15.54 12.81
CA PHE A 333 1.85 14.21 12.70
C PHE A 333 2.03 13.62 11.31
N ALA A 334 1.88 14.39 10.23
CA ALA A 334 2.15 13.94 8.86
C ALA A 334 3.62 13.51 8.67
N SER A 335 4.56 14.29 9.23
CA SER A 335 5.99 13.93 9.24
C SER A 335 6.26 12.65 10.04
N ALA A 336 5.56 12.46 11.16
CA ALA A 336 5.66 11.24 11.97
C ALA A 336 5.07 10.03 11.24
N GLU A 337 3.93 10.17 10.57
CA GLU A 337 3.27 9.12 9.77
C GLU A 337 4.22 8.59 8.67
N GLY A 338 4.89 9.49 7.95
CA GLY A 338 5.87 9.11 6.92
C GLY A 338 7.05 8.28 7.46
N ARG A 339 7.51 8.58 8.68
CA ARG A 339 8.56 7.81 9.37
C ARG A 339 8.03 6.49 9.91
N MET A 340 6.79 6.49 10.42
CA MET A 340 6.14 5.33 11.01
C MET A 340 5.90 4.21 10.00
N LYS A 341 5.69 4.54 8.73
CA LYS A 341 5.49 3.58 7.63
C LYS A 341 6.58 2.50 7.55
N TRP A 342 7.84 2.87 7.82
CA TRP A 342 9.00 1.97 7.73
C TRP A 342 9.57 1.57 9.10
N ALA A 343 8.92 1.98 10.18
CA ALA A 343 9.41 1.76 11.52
C ALA A 343 9.08 0.34 12.02
N PRO A 344 10.02 -0.30 12.75
CA PRO A 344 9.77 -1.61 13.36
C PRO A 344 8.77 -1.54 14.50
N ASN A 345 8.78 -0.44 15.28
CA ASN A 345 7.86 -0.23 16.40
C ASN A 345 7.02 1.03 16.19
N LYS A 346 5.90 0.89 15.46
CA LYS A 346 4.98 1.99 15.13
C LYS A 346 4.43 2.70 16.37
N ARG A 347 4.11 1.93 17.41
CA ARG A 347 3.58 2.46 18.68
C ARG A 347 4.55 3.47 19.31
N LEU A 348 5.83 3.11 19.44
CA LEU A 348 6.85 4.01 19.99
C LEU A 348 6.94 5.32 19.20
N HIS A 349 6.90 5.25 17.87
CA HIS A 349 6.94 6.44 17.03
C HIS A 349 5.73 7.33 17.21
N PHE A 350 4.54 6.75 17.41
CA PHE A 350 3.33 7.49 17.70
C PHE A 350 3.40 8.14 19.10
N GLU A 351 3.80 7.40 20.13
CA GLU A 351 3.99 7.94 21.49
C GLU A 351 4.94 9.15 21.50
N VAL A 352 6.08 9.04 20.80
CA VAL A 352 7.04 10.13 20.67
C VAL A 352 6.46 11.32 19.90
N ALA A 353 5.65 11.07 18.86
CA ALA A 353 4.99 12.15 18.11
C ALA A 353 3.98 12.91 18.98
N VAL A 354 3.19 12.20 19.78
CA VAL A 354 2.22 12.81 20.73
C VAL A 354 2.93 13.67 21.75
N ILE A 355 4.02 13.17 22.36
CA ILE A 355 4.80 13.93 23.35
C ILE A 355 5.38 15.20 22.71
N LYS A 356 5.93 15.09 21.51
CA LYS A 356 6.48 16.26 20.78
C LYS A 356 5.41 17.28 20.44
N ALA A 357 4.25 16.83 19.97
CA ALA A 357 3.12 17.68 19.65
C ALA A 357 2.67 18.51 20.86
N ILE A 358 2.50 17.86 22.02
CA ILE A 358 2.11 18.54 23.27
C ILE A 358 3.19 19.55 23.70
N GLN A 359 4.47 19.17 23.63
CA GLN A 359 5.57 20.09 23.96
C GLN A 359 5.60 21.31 23.04
N THR A 360 5.30 21.15 21.75
CA THR A 360 5.22 22.29 20.81
C THR A 360 4.07 23.23 21.15
N LEU A 361 2.93 22.71 21.60
CA LEU A 361 1.80 23.51 22.04
C LEU A 361 2.12 24.32 23.31
N GLU A 362 2.91 23.76 24.23
CA GLU A 362 3.33 24.44 25.46
C GLU A 362 4.45 25.47 25.26
N GLN A 363 5.17 25.44 24.13
CA GLN A 363 6.23 26.40 23.85
C GLN A 363 5.64 27.79 23.60
N VAL A 364 6.12 28.82 24.29
CA VAL A 364 5.70 30.21 24.05
C VAL A 364 6.15 30.63 22.64
N THR A 365 5.23 31.15 21.82
CA THR A 365 5.62 31.63 20.48
C THR A 365 6.49 32.87 20.58
N LEU A 366 7.37 33.09 19.59
CA LEU A 366 8.16 34.31 19.52
C LEU A 366 7.27 35.56 19.48
N ASN A 367 6.09 35.45 18.85
CA ASN A 367 5.08 36.51 18.79
C ASN A 367 4.50 36.81 20.18
N GLU A 368 4.15 35.81 20.98
CA GLU A 368 3.73 36.01 22.37
C GLU A 368 4.85 36.63 23.23
N VAL A 369 6.10 36.26 22.99
CA VAL A 369 7.24 36.89 23.68
C VAL A 369 7.38 38.36 23.26
N ILE A 370 7.22 38.69 21.99
CA ILE A 370 7.28 40.07 21.47
C ILE A 370 6.10 40.91 21.96
N GLU A 371 4.89 40.35 22.00
CA GLU A 371 3.70 40.99 22.57
C GLU A 371 3.84 41.22 24.08
N ASN A 372 4.37 40.24 24.82
CA ASN A 372 4.63 40.41 26.24
C ASN A 372 5.74 41.44 26.51
N LEU A 373 6.81 41.45 25.70
CA LEU A 373 7.89 42.43 25.81
C LEU A 373 7.43 43.85 25.43
N SER A 374 6.56 43.99 24.43
CA SER A 374 5.97 45.28 24.07
C SER A 374 4.96 45.77 25.11
N ALA A 375 4.13 44.88 25.67
CA ALA A 375 3.24 45.20 26.78
C ALA A 375 3.99 45.64 28.05
N LEU A 376 5.11 44.98 28.37
CA LEU A 376 6.03 45.37 29.44
C LEU A 376 6.70 46.72 29.18
N ARG A 377 7.07 47.02 27.93
CA ARG A 377 7.64 48.31 27.52
C ARG A 377 6.64 49.46 27.64
N ASP A 378 5.37 49.20 27.38
CA ASP A 378 4.29 50.18 27.46
C ASP A 378 3.66 50.30 28.86
N GLY A 379 4.29 49.69 29.88
CA GLY A 379 3.92 49.85 31.30
C GLY A 379 2.63 49.14 31.71
N LYS A 380 2.09 48.22 30.90
CA LYS A 380 0.97 47.36 31.30
C LYS A 380 1.51 46.09 31.97
N ALA A 381 0.87 45.69 33.08
CA ALA A 381 1.19 44.43 33.73
C ALA A 381 1.00 43.27 32.74
N PRO A 382 1.89 42.25 32.74
CA PRO A 382 1.72 41.09 31.89
C PRO A 382 0.35 40.48 32.17
N GLN A 383 -0.45 40.25 31.11
CA GLN A 383 -1.67 39.47 31.27
C GLN A 383 -1.24 38.07 31.71
N THR A 384 -1.76 37.63 32.85
CA THR A 384 -1.53 36.29 33.37
C THR A 384 -2.16 35.29 32.40
N LEU A 385 -1.34 34.38 31.88
CA LEU A 385 -1.78 33.23 31.08
C LEU A 385 -2.89 32.47 31.83
N PRO A 386 -4.01 32.12 31.18
CA PRO A 386 -4.95 31.16 31.75
C PRO A 386 -4.28 29.76 31.67
N GLY A 387 -3.86 29.21 32.80
CA GLY A 387 -3.39 27.81 32.84
C GLY A 387 -2.23 27.45 33.78
N LYS A 388 -1.91 28.23 34.81
CA LYS A 388 -0.94 27.80 35.84
C LYS A 388 -1.50 27.93 37.25
N THR A 389 -2.35 26.97 37.63
CA THR A 389 -2.56 26.65 39.05
C THR A 389 -1.32 25.92 39.55
N VAL A 390 -0.34 26.68 40.04
CA VAL A 390 0.78 26.12 40.79
C VAL A 390 0.22 25.68 42.14
N MET A 391 -0.13 24.40 42.28
CA MET A 391 -0.28 23.79 43.60
C MET A 391 1.11 23.78 44.27
N THR A 392 1.25 24.56 45.33
CA THR A 392 2.39 24.50 46.24
C THR A 392 2.51 23.10 46.84
N PRO A 393 3.72 22.52 46.93
CA PRO A 393 3.93 21.22 47.55
C PRO A 393 3.84 21.34 49.07
N VAL A 394 2.89 20.65 49.68
CA VAL A 394 2.90 20.41 51.14
C VAL A 394 3.87 19.26 51.39
N SER A 395 4.97 19.57 52.08
CA SER A 395 5.97 18.60 52.52
C SER A 395 5.39 17.69 53.62
N PRO A 396 5.74 16.38 53.69
CA PRO A 396 5.13 15.45 54.63
C PRO A 396 5.78 15.56 56.02
N ALA A 397 4.96 15.84 57.04
CA ALA A 397 5.37 15.76 58.43
C ALA A 397 5.40 14.29 58.89
N ALA A 398 6.55 13.88 59.43
CA ALA A 398 6.80 12.58 60.03
C ALA A 398 5.86 12.29 61.22
N ALA A 399 5.22 11.12 61.21
CA ALA A 399 4.55 10.54 62.36
C ALA A 399 5.16 9.18 62.72
N ARG A 400 5.60 9.13 63.97
CA ARG A 400 6.37 8.13 64.71
C ARG A 400 5.83 6.70 64.68
N VAL A 401 6.79 5.77 64.68
CA VAL A 401 6.72 4.36 65.07
C VAL A 401 6.27 4.22 66.52
N ASN A 402 5.35 3.28 66.79
CA ASN A 402 5.20 2.60 68.08
C ASN A 402 4.86 1.12 67.83
N GLU A 403 5.74 0.25 68.31
CA GLU A 403 5.55 -1.19 68.61
C GLU A 403 5.33 -1.33 70.14
N PRO A 404 5.10 -2.52 70.73
CA PRO A 404 4.71 -3.85 70.21
C PRO A 404 3.55 -4.49 71.04
N ILE A 405 3.12 -5.73 70.72
CA ILE A 405 2.74 -6.81 71.69
C ILE A 405 2.55 -8.17 70.96
N HIS A 406 3.46 -9.09 71.29
CA HIS A 406 3.39 -10.56 71.48
C HIS A 406 2.53 -11.53 70.63
N ALA A 407 3.22 -12.56 70.12
CA ALA A 407 2.74 -13.93 69.81
C ALA A 407 2.68 -14.79 71.11
N PRO A 408 2.07 -16.01 71.12
CA PRO A 408 2.62 -17.25 70.53
C PRO A 408 1.52 -18.17 69.91
N GLY A 409 1.72 -19.28 69.19
CA GLY A 409 2.86 -20.08 68.78
C GLY A 409 2.37 -21.41 68.13
N ALA A 410 3.35 -22.21 67.67
CA ALA A 410 3.31 -23.62 67.21
C ALA A 410 3.06 -23.90 65.70
N SER A 411 4.07 -24.29 64.89
CA SER A 411 4.76 -25.61 64.76
C SER A 411 3.91 -26.59 63.90
N GLN A 412 4.34 -27.25 62.82
CA GLN A 412 5.57 -28.01 62.57
C GLN A 412 5.87 -28.22 61.06
N LYS A 413 7.06 -28.78 60.83
CA LYS A 413 7.87 -28.91 59.61
C LYS A 413 7.70 -30.33 58.97
N PRO A 414 8.56 -30.78 58.02
CA PRO A 414 8.21 -31.36 56.72
C PRO A 414 8.39 -32.90 56.66
N LEU A 415 8.25 -33.54 55.49
CA LEU A 415 9.13 -34.63 55.02
C LEU A 415 8.78 -35.15 53.61
N SER A 416 9.85 -35.59 52.94
CA SER A 416 9.92 -36.20 51.63
C SER A 416 9.66 -37.71 51.66
N LYS A 417 9.22 -38.30 50.53
CA LYS A 417 9.92 -39.33 49.72
C LYS A 417 8.99 -39.99 48.70
N ALA A 418 9.59 -40.34 47.55
CA ALA A 418 9.03 -41.01 46.36
C ALA A 418 8.71 -42.52 46.61
N PRO A 419 8.17 -43.31 45.63
CA PRO A 419 8.91 -43.69 44.40
C PRO A 419 8.11 -43.88 43.07
N ALA A 420 8.86 -43.67 41.97
CA ALA A 420 8.95 -44.36 40.66
C ALA A 420 7.72 -44.73 39.78
N ALA A 421 7.71 -44.20 38.53
CA ALA A 421 7.57 -44.97 37.29
C ALA A 421 8.04 -44.19 36.02
N ARG A 422 8.90 -44.88 35.25
CA ARG A 422 9.48 -44.71 33.88
C ARG A 422 8.94 -43.69 32.83
N ALA A 423 9.93 -42.96 32.27
CA ALA A 423 10.43 -42.91 30.87
C ALA A 423 9.55 -42.44 29.69
N ILE A 424 9.97 -41.38 28.95
CA ILE A 424 10.76 -41.38 27.69
C ILE A 424 10.95 -39.93 27.16
N GLU A 425 12.21 -39.60 26.81
CA GLU A 425 12.79 -38.66 25.81
C GLU A 425 11.91 -37.60 25.09
N LYS A 426 12.36 -36.38 24.71
CA LYS A 426 13.70 -35.81 24.48
C LYS A 426 13.58 -34.27 24.39
N ALA A 427 14.56 -33.57 24.94
CA ALA A 427 14.84 -32.14 24.75
C ALA A 427 15.54 -31.91 23.38
N ILE A 428 15.68 -30.68 22.86
CA ILE A 428 16.71 -29.72 23.26
C ILE A 428 16.27 -28.29 22.86
N ALA A 429 16.39 -27.37 23.82
CA ALA A 429 16.33 -25.93 23.65
C ALA A 429 17.74 -25.31 23.69
N HIS A 430 17.90 -24.19 22.98
CA HIS A 430 19.10 -23.34 22.90
C HIS A 430 19.22 -22.37 24.07
N GLU A 431 20.44 -22.15 24.56
CA GLU A 431 20.94 -20.89 25.18
C GLU A 431 22.47 -20.90 25.08
N THR A 432 23.10 -19.99 24.31
CA THR A 432 23.60 -18.64 24.65
C THR A 432 24.85 -18.62 25.53
N THR A 433 25.99 -18.17 24.98
CA THR A 433 26.99 -17.35 25.71
C THR A 433 27.94 -16.64 24.72
N ALA A 434 28.34 -15.41 25.08
CA ALA A 434 29.16 -14.49 24.30
C ALA A 434 30.65 -14.44 24.74
N ALA A 435 31.53 -14.21 23.76
CA ALA A 435 32.85 -13.49 23.71
C ALA A 435 33.96 -13.77 24.77
N PRO A 436 35.27 -13.80 24.40
CA PRO A 436 36.03 -12.59 24.04
C PRO A 436 37.13 -12.73 22.95
N SER A 437 37.72 -11.59 22.59
CA SER A 437 38.80 -11.35 21.61
C SER A 437 40.21 -11.72 22.09
N ALA A 438 41.08 -12.23 21.20
CA ALA A 438 42.46 -11.77 20.92
C ALA A 438 43.30 -12.85 20.18
N SER A 439 44.26 -12.37 19.40
CA SER A 439 45.15 -13.05 18.43
C SER A 439 45.89 -14.30 18.92
N THR A 440 46.11 -15.29 18.04
CA THR A 440 47.42 -15.68 17.47
C THR A 440 47.27 -16.96 16.63
N GLY A 441 48.12 -17.10 15.62
CA GLY A 441 48.02 -18.15 14.60
C GLY A 441 48.11 -19.56 15.17
N GLY A 442 47.30 -20.44 14.60
CA GLY A 442 47.34 -21.89 14.77
C GLY A 442 46.63 -22.50 13.58
N SER A 443 47.39 -23.20 12.76
CA SER A 443 47.02 -23.86 11.51
C SER A 443 45.74 -24.72 11.62
N ASP A 444 44.70 -24.34 10.89
CA ASP A 444 43.60 -25.26 10.57
C ASP A 444 44.15 -26.42 9.72
N PRO A 445 43.65 -27.66 9.92
CA PRO A 445 44.10 -28.82 9.17
C PRO A 445 43.81 -28.63 7.68
N ALA A 446 44.87 -28.68 6.87
CA ALA A 446 44.80 -28.59 5.42
C ALA A 446 43.90 -29.71 4.87
N TRP A 447 42.67 -29.37 4.51
CA TRP A 447 41.82 -30.26 3.72
C TRP A 447 42.42 -30.43 2.32
N PRO A 448 42.29 -31.62 1.70
CA PRO A 448 42.77 -31.84 0.35
C PRO A 448 42.11 -30.82 -0.60
N PRO A 449 42.87 -30.27 -1.57
CA PRO A 449 42.36 -29.25 -2.48
C PRO A 449 41.21 -29.85 -3.29
N ILE A 450 39.99 -29.38 -3.01
CA ILE A 450 38.87 -29.58 -3.92
C ILE A 450 39.04 -28.55 -5.03
N ASP A 451 38.82 -28.96 -6.26
CA ASP A 451 38.71 -28.04 -7.39
C ASP A 451 37.46 -27.16 -7.18
N ALA A 452 37.68 -25.99 -6.59
CA ALA A 452 36.65 -25.02 -6.23
C ALA A 452 35.91 -24.49 -7.46
N GLU A 453 36.57 -24.47 -8.62
CA GLU A 453 35.98 -24.04 -9.88
C GLU A 453 35.02 -25.11 -10.43
N ALA A 454 35.43 -26.38 -10.39
CA ALA A 454 34.54 -27.50 -10.76
C ALA A 454 33.33 -27.64 -9.83
N LEU A 455 33.50 -27.35 -8.54
CA LEU A 455 32.40 -27.34 -7.56
C LEU A 455 31.40 -26.22 -7.85
N TRP A 456 31.90 -25.01 -8.16
CA TRP A 456 31.07 -23.87 -8.48
C TRP A 456 30.28 -24.08 -9.77
N GLN A 457 30.89 -24.64 -10.83
CA GLN A 457 30.16 -24.95 -12.07
C GLN A 457 28.98 -25.90 -11.84
N LYS A 458 29.16 -26.95 -11.03
CA LYS A 458 28.05 -27.84 -10.65
C LYS A 458 26.97 -27.13 -9.85
N ALA A 459 27.35 -26.19 -8.98
CA ALA A 459 26.38 -25.37 -8.24
C ALA A 459 25.61 -24.44 -9.19
N VAL A 460 26.27 -23.76 -10.13
CA VAL A 460 25.66 -22.88 -11.13
C VAL A 460 24.62 -23.65 -11.95
N ASP A 461 24.94 -24.87 -12.40
CA ASP A 461 24.00 -25.71 -13.16
C ASP A 461 22.77 -26.12 -12.35
N GLN A 462 22.93 -26.48 -11.07
CA GLN A 462 21.79 -26.76 -10.20
C GLN A 462 20.96 -25.53 -9.87
N ILE A 463 21.57 -24.34 -9.76
CA ILE A 463 20.85 -23.09 -9.53
C ILE A 463 20.05 -22.70 -10.76
N ARG A 464 20.60 -22.90 -11.97
CA ARG A 464 19.87 -22.71 -13.24
C ARG A 464 18.60 -23.56 -13.30
N ALA A 465 18.65 -24.80 -12.78
CA ALA A 465 17.49 -25.68 -12.73
C ALA A 465 16.49 -25.33 -11.63
N ARG A 466 16.95 -24.93 -10.43
CA ARG A 466 16.08 -24.72 -9.26
C ARG A 466 15.55 -23.28 -9.11
N ARG A 467 16.26 -22.25 -9.59
CA ARG A 467 15.87 -20.83 -9.46
C ARG A 467 16.34 -19.96 -10.65
N PRO A 468 15.50 -19.79 -11.69
CA PRO A 468 15.83 -18.99 -12.87
C PRO A 468 16.10 -17.51 -12.56
N PHE A 469 15.52 -16.97 -11.49
CA PHE A 469 15.58 -15.55 -11.13
C PHE A 469 16.96 -15.07 -10.66
N ILE A 470 17.81 -15.94 -10.11
CA ILE A 470 19.14 -15.57 -9.58
C ILE A 470 20.24 -15.79 -10.64
N LYS A 471 19.89 -16.39 -11.78
CA LYS A 471 20.81 -16.78 -12.88
C LYS A 471 21.71 -15.63 -13.33
N GLY A 472 21.12 -14.47 -13.63
CA GLY A 472 21.87 -13.32 -14.16
C GLY A 472 22.93 -12.77 -13.20
N TRP A 473 22.70 -12.91 -11.89
CA TRP A 473 23.68 -12.48 -10.88
C TRP A 473 24.77 -13.53 -10.66
N ILE A 474 24.44 -14.82 -10.77
CA ILE A 474 25.40 -15.91 -10.57
C ILE A 474 26.37 -16.07 -11.74
N ASP A 475 25.92 -15.85 -12.98
CA ASP A 475 26.77 -15.89 -14.16
C ASP A 475 27.91 -14.84 -14.10
N SER A 476 27.75 -13.83 -13.25
CA SER A 476 28.72 -12.76 -13.00
C SER A 476 29.74 -13.09 -11.90
N ALA A 477 29.56 -14.19 -11.17
CA ALA A 477 30.40 -14.58 -10.05
C ALA A 477 31.53 -15.53 -10.49
N LYS A 478 32.78 -15.17 -10.19
CA LYS A 478 33.95 -16.05 -10.38
C LYS A 478 34.50 -16.54 -9.05
N VAL A 479 34.98 -17.78 -9.02
CA VAL A 479 35.64 -18.33 -7.82
C VAL A 479 37.03 -17.70 -7.71
N LEU A 480 37.32 -17.09 -6.56
CA LEU A 480 38.64 -16.52 -6.27
C LEU A 480 39.53 -17.50 -5.49
N GLY A 481 38.94 -18.55 -4.94
CA GLY A 481 39.64 -19.61 -4.22
C GLY A 481 38.89 -20.05 -2.97
N GLN A 482 39.61 -20.79 -2.14
CA GLN A 482 39.13 -21.29 -0.86
C GLN A 482 40.15 -20.97 0.23
N GLU A 483 39.67 -20.45 1.36
CA GLU A 483 40.44 -20.30 2.59
C GLU A 483 39.75 -21.10 3.71
N GLY A 484 40.25 -22.30 4.00
CA GLY A 484 39.65 -23.18 5.01
C GLY A 484 38.19 -23.50 4.70
N ARG A 485 37.26 -23.04 5.56
CA ARG A 485 35.81 -23.19 5.38
C ARG A 485 35.16 -22.04 4.59
N SER A 486 35.94 -21.03 4.21
CA SER A 486 35.46 -19.87 3.44
C SER A 486 35.60 -20.12 1.94
N PHE A 487 34.48 -20.02 1.22
CA PHE A 487 34.44 -20.08 -0.24
C PHE A 487 34.36 -18.65 -0.80
N LEU A 488 35.37 -18.22 -1.56
CA LEU A 488 35.53 -16.84 -2.00
C LEU A 488 34.98 -16.63 -3.41
N LEU A 489 33.95 -15.78 -3.53
CA LEU A 489 33.35 -15.38 -4.79
C LEU A 489 33.69 -13.92 -5.11
N GLY A 490 34.17 -13.69 -6.33
CA GLY A 490 34.56 -12.40 -6.86
C GLY A 490 33.57 -11.88 -7.90
N PHE A 491 33.23 -10.60 -7.80
CA PHE A 491 32.43 -9.90 -8.80
C PHE A 491 33.24 -8.74 -9.42
N PRO A 492 33.02 -8.43 -10.71
CA PRO A 492 33.52 -7.19 -11.31
C PRO A 492 33.00 -5.95 -10.57
N ALA A 493 33.82 -4.90 -10.45
CA ALA A 493 33.46 -3.66 -9.76
C ALA A 493 32.17 -3.00 -10.29
N GLU A 494 31.88 -3.17 -11.59
CA GLU A 494 30.69 -2.65 -12.28
C GLU A 494 29.38 -3.35 -11.88
N GLN A 495 29.46 -4.51 -11.23
CA GLN A 495 28.31 -5.37 -10.89
C GLN A 495 28.07 -5.48 -9.37
N LYS A 496 28.35 -4.41 -8.63
CA LYS A 496 28.08 -4.30 -7.19
C LYS A 496 26.64 -4.68 -6.81
N THR A 497 25.66 -4.30 -7.62
CA THR A 497 24.24 -4.64 -7.42
C THR A 497 23.96 -6.14 -7.48
N ALA A 498 24.69 -6.89 -8.32
CA ALA A 498 24.59 -8.34 -8.41
C ALA A 498 25.18 -9.02 -7.15
N MET A 499 26.30 -8.50 -6.65
CA MET A 499 26.90 -8.95 -5.40
C MET A 499 25.96 -8.71 -4.21
N ASP A 500 25.39 -7.51 -4.07
CA ASP A 500 24.49 -7.17 -2.95
C ASP A 500 23.19 -8.01 -2.98
N SER A 501 22.69 -8.31 -4.17
CA SER A 501 21.51 -9.18 -4.36
C SER A 501 21.80 -10.64 -3.97
N ILE A 502 23.01 -11.14 -4.23
CA ILE A 502 23.43 -12.49 -3.81
C ILE A 502 23.80 -12.53 -2.32
N ALA A 503 24.36 -11.45 -1.77
CA ALA A 503 24.76 -11.33 -0.37
C ALA A 503 23.60 -11.23 0.62
N THR A 504 22.35 -11.13 0.12
CA THR A 504 21.13 -11.14 0.96
C THR A 504 21.07 -12.45 1.79
N PRO A 505 20.69 -12.42 3.09
CA PRO A 505 20.73 -13.59 3.98
C PRO A 505 20.06 -14.85 3.40
N ARG A 506 18.87 -14.68 2.79
CA ARG A 506 18.10 -15.76 2.17
C ARG A 506 18.83 -16.44 1.00
N ASN A 507 19.56 -15.67 0.19
CA ASN A 507 20.30 -16.20 -0.97
C ASN A 507 21.62 -16.84 -0.52
N ARG A 508 22.27 -16.26 0.50
CA ARG A 508 23.46 -16.83 1.11
C ARG A 508 23.20 -18.20 1.74
N GLU A 509 22.16 -18.32 2.56
CA GLU A 509 21.75 -19.61 3.17
C GLU A 509 21.44 -20.67 2.11
N PHE A 510 20.75 -20.27 1.04
CA PHE A 510 20.45 -21.17 -0.07
C PHE A 510 21.73 -21.66 -0.76
N LEU A 511 22.66 -20.76 -1.11
CA LEU A 511 23.91 -21.14 -1.76
C LEU A 511 24.81 -22.00 -0.84
N GLU A 512 24.88 -21.69 0.45
CA GLU A 512 25.63 -22.50 1.43
C GLU A 512 25.00 -23.89 1.61
N SER A 513 23.66 -23.99 1.63
CA SER A 513 22.95 -25.27 1.66
C SER A 513 23.19 -26.11 0.41
N LEU A 514 23.25 -25.47 -0.76
CA LEU A 514 23.49 -26.14 -2.04
C LEU A 514 24.95 -26.61 -2.16
N LEU A 515 25.90 -25.77 -1.73
CA LEU A 515 27.31 -26.16 -1.67
C LEU A 515 27.52 -27.32 -0.69
N LYS A 516 26.76 -27.36 0.42
CA LYS A 516 26.72 -28.50 1.34
C LYS A 516 26.13 -29.76 0.71
N GLU A 517 25.04 -29.65 -0.04
CA GLU A 517 24.43 -30.78 -0.76
C GLU A 517 25.39 -31.38 -1.79
N ILE A 518 26.11 -30.53 -2.54
CA ILE A 518 27.02 -30.95 -3.61
C ILE A 518 28.36 -31.46 -3.07
N SER A 519 28.92 -30.82 -2.05
CA SER A 519 30.26 -31.15 -1.55
C SER A 519 30.25 -32.03 -0.30
N GLY A 520 29.10 -32.22 0.35
CA GLY A 520 28.98 -32.87 1.66
C GLY A 520 29.65 -32.10 2.82
N ARG A 521 29.99 -30.81 2.63
CA ARG A 521 30.73 -30.00 3.62
C ARG A 521 30.03 -28.67 3.85
N ASP A 522 30.08 -28.17 5.07
CA ASP A 522 29.54 -26.84 5.37
C ASP A 522 30.49 -25.75 4.90
N TRP A 523 30.01 -24.86 4.03
CA TRP A 523 30.77 -23.71 3.53
C TRP A 523 30.24 -22.40 4.07
N THR A 524 31.13 -21.41 4.25
CA THR A 524 30.75 -20.02 4.49
C THR A 524 31.14 -19.19 3.28
N LEU A 525 30.18 -18.48 2.67
CA LEU A 525 30.44 -17.67 1.48
C LEU A 525 31.04 -16.32 1.88
N LYS A 526 32.12 -15.93 1.21
CA LYS A 526 32.69 -14.57 1.29
C LYS A 526 32.68 -13.94 -0.10
N PHE A 527 32.22 -12.71 -0.18
CA PHE A 527 32.10 -11.96 -1.44
C PHE A 527 33.15 -10.85 -1.48
N SER A 528 33.78 -10.62 -2.63
CA SER A 528 34.70 -9.51 -2.84
C SER A 528 34.56 -8.88 -4.23
N LEU A 529 34.81 -7.57 -4.31
CA LEU A 529 34.84 -6.83 -5.57
C LEU A 529 36.29 -6.75 -6.06
N LYS A 530 36.54 -7.07 -7.33
CA LYS A 530 37.85 -6.87 -7.97
C LYS A 530 37.71 -6.11 -9.28
N GLU A 531 38.56 -5.10 -9.47
CA GLU A 531 38.72 -4.39 -10.74
C GLU A 531 39.48 -5.28 -11.74
N GLY A 532 39.00 -5.39 -12.99
CA GLY A 532 39.67 -6.13 -14.07
C GLY A 532 39.25 -7.58 -14.30
N LEU A 533 38.19 -8.09 -13.64
CA LEU A 533 37.61 -9.40 -13.94
C LEU A 533 36.87 -9.38 -15.29
N LYS A 534 37.51 -9.85 -16.37
CA LYS A 534 36.83 -10.10 -17.65
C LYS A 534 35.87 -11.30 -17.52
N VAL A 535 34.59 -11.09 -17.79
CA VAL A 535 33.58 -12.15 -17.95
C VAL A 535 33.58 -12.54 -19.43
N GLU A 536 33.92 -13.80 -19.75
CA GLU A 536 33.77 -14.33 -21.11
C GLU A 536 32.29 -14.62 -21.36
N ALA A 537 31.75 -14.06 -22.43
CA ALA A 537 30.40 -14.37 -22.90
C ALA A 537 30.36 -15.80 -23.48
N PRO A 538 29.32 -16.61 -23.21
CA PRO A 538 29.22 -17.95 -23.78
C PRO A 538 29.03 -17.88 -25.31
N LYS A 539 29.79 -18.71 -26.03
CA LYS A 539 29.65 -18.94 -27.47
C LYS A 539 28.24 -19.47 -27.76
N HIS A 540 27.48 -18.73 -28.56
CA HIS A 540 26.25 -19.22 -29.16
C HIS A 540 26.61 -19.91 -30.47
N ASP A 541 26.18 -21.16 -30.62
CA ASP A 541 26.27 -21.93 -31.86
C ASP A 541 25.56 -21.20 -33.01
N GLU A 542 26.29 -20.98 -34.10
CA GLU A 542 25.79 -20.50 -35.39
C GLU A 542 25.15 -21.65 -36.16
N GLU A 543 23.89 -21.48 -36.59
CA GLU A 543 23.45 -22.02 -37.89
C GLU A 543 22.27 -21.23 -38.47
N ARG A 544 22.54 -20.59 -39.63
CA ARG A 544 21.67 -20.21 -40.77
C ARG A 544 21.09 -18.78 -40.87
N PRO A 545 20.89 -18.29 -42.12
CA PRO A 545 21.52 -17.07 -42.61
C PRO A 545 20.61 -15.84 -42.60
N SER A 546 21.22 -14.66 -42.42
CA SER A 546 20.57 -13.36 -42.58
C SER A 546 20.91 -12.73 -43.93
N ASP A 547 19.92 -12.58 -44.79
CA ASP A 547 19.91 -11.54 -45.82
C ASP A 547 19.48 -10.20 -45.20
N GLY A 548 20.35 -9.20 -45.33
CA GLY A 548 20.05 -7.77 -45.53
C GLY A 548 19.30 -6.95 -44.47
N ALA A 549 20.04 -6.12 -43.70
CA ALA A 549 19.85 -4.64 -43.55
C ALA A 549 20.69 -4.05 -42.39
N PRO A 550 21.11 -2.76 -42.44
CA PRO A 550 22.33 -2.28 -41.78
C PRO A 550 22.17 -1.73 -40.35
N ALA A 551 23.33 -1.59 -39.72
CA ALA A 551 23.63 -1.24 -38.33
C ALA A 551 23.09 0.12 -37.84
N LYS A 552 22.63 0.15 -36.58
CA LYS A 552 22.47 1.35 -35.74
C LYS A 552 23.45 1.26 -34.57
N ALA A 553 24.71 1.65 -34.77
CA ALA A 553 25.69 1.78 -33.68
C ALA A 553 26.33 3.18 -33.58
N ASP A 554 26.24 4.04 -34.58
CA ASP A 554 26.98 5.32 -34.57
C ASP A 554 26.26 6.53 -33.95
N LYS A 555 24.95 6.45 -33.62
CA LYS A 555 24.19 7.63 -33.16
C LYS A 555 24.44 8.08 -31.72
N LYS A 556 25.18 7.33 -30.90
CA LYS A 556 25.40 7.69 -29.49
C LYS A 556 26.63 8.56 -29.24
N ASN A 557 27.63 8.51 -30.13
CA ASN A 557 28.82 9.35 -30.02
C ASN A 557 28.67 10.73 -30.71
N GLU A 558 27.83 10.85 -31.74
CA GLU A 558 27.53 12.17 -32.33
C GLU A 558 26.72 13.07 -31.38
N ALA A 559 25.78 12.50 -30.62
CA ALA A 559 24.96 13.26 -29.68
C ALA A 559 25.76 13.82 -28.48
N ALA A 560 26.87 13.18 -28.09
CA ALA A 560 27.73 13.65 -27.00
C ALA A 560 28.67 14.80 -27.44
N MET A 561 28.98 14.92 -28.74
CA MET A 561 29.81 16.01 -29.27
C MET A 561 29.00 17.25 -29.68
N ALA A 562 27.72 17.10 -30.04
CA ALA A 562 26.89 18.19 -30.55
C ALA A 562 26.56 19.31 -29.53
N PHE A 563 26.59 19.05 -28.22
CA PHE A 563 26.29 20.07 -27.19
C PHE A 563 27.44 21.03 -26.90
N LYS A 564 28.67 20.77 -27.39
CA LYS A 564 29.84 21.65 -27.19
C LYS A 564 29.84 22.90 -28.09
N ASP A 565 29.03 22.88 -29.13
CA ASP A 565 28.95 23.95 -30.13
C ASP A 565 27.67 24.81 -30.02
N ASP A 566 26.84 24.58 -29.00
CA ASP A 566 25.65 25.40 -28.74
C ASP A 566 26.06 26.78 -28.16
N PRO A 567 25.66 27.90 -28.78
CA PRO A 567 26.02 29.25 -28.34
C PRO A 567 25.59 29.56 -26.89
N LEU A 568 24.46 29.03 -26.43
CA LEU A 568 23.93 29.30 -25.08
C LEU A 568 24.76 28.61 -23.99
N ILE A 569 25.32 27.44 -24.30
CA ILE A 569 26.16 26.69 -23.36
C ILE A 569 27.53 27.36 -23.21
N ARG A 570 28.08 27.95 -24.29
CA ARG A 570 29.31 28.74 -24.20
C ARG A 570 29.15 29.99 -23.36
N GLU A 571 28.04 30.70 -23.54
CA GLU A 571 27.74 31.91 -22.75
C GLU A 571 27.57 31.56 -21.26
N ALA A 572 26.92 30.43 -20.95
CA ALA A 572 26.81 29.94 -19.58
C ALA A 572 28.19 29.53 -18.98
N LEU A 573 29.06 28.89 -19.74
CA LEU A 573 30.40 28.50 -19.26
C LEU A 573 31.31 29.70 -19.01
N GLU A 574 31.20 30.78 -19.79
CA GLU A 574 31.93 32.03 -19.55
C GLU A 574 31.41 32.78 -18.31
N ILE A 575 30.09 32.83 -18.12
CA ILE A 575 29.48 33.48 -16.96
C ILE A 575 29.82 32.75 -15.65
N PHE A 576 29.79 31.42 -15.67
CA PHE A 576 29.92 30.60 -14.45
C PHE A 576 31.31 29.97 -14.24
N LYS A 577 32.26 30.16 -15.16
CA LYS A 577 33.63 29.59 -15.11
C LYS A 577 33.65 28.08 -14.79
N GLY A 578 32.71 27.33 -15.37
CA GLY A 578 32.58 25.88 -15.16
C GLY A 578 33.35 25.06 -16.19
N GLU A 579 33.74 23.83 -15.84
CA GLU A 579 34.25 22.82 -16.77
C GLU A 579 33.24 21.68 -16.94
N ILE A 580 33.04 21.21 -18.18
CA ILE A 580 32.20 20.04 -18.47
C ILE A 580 33.06 18.78 -18.38
N LYS A 581 32.77 17.90 -17.40
CA LYS A 581 33.35 16.55 -17.37
C LYS A 581 32.49 15.57 -18.20
N PRO A 582 33.13 14.68 -18.98
CA PRO A 582 32.45 13.71 -19.81
C PRO A 582 31.65 12.66 -19.02
#